data_AF-A0A1B6ENB1-F1
#
_entry.id   AF-A0A1B6ENB1-F1
#
_cell.length_a   1.000
_cell.length_b   1.000
_cell.length_c   1.000
_cell.angle_alpha   90.00
_cell.angle_beta   90.00
_cell.angle_gamma   90.00
#
_symmetry.space_group_name_H-M   'P 1'
#
loop_
_entity.id
_entity.type
_entity.pdbx_description
1 polymer ?
#
loop_
_entity_poly.entity_id
_entity_poly.type
_entity_poly.pdbx_seq_one_letter_code
_entity_poly.pdbx_strand_id
1 'polypeptide(L)'
;DEEMISKIVKYTNIYIEKIRTHFERERDSRPTDVRELEALIGILYIAGALKGGRRNLFDMWDNTSGTGVELVYVVMSLNRFKFLLRCLRFDDIRSREERKSTDIFTAFREIFEKFV
;
A
#
# COMPACT_ATOMS: atom_id res chain seq x y z
N ASP A 1 10.77 -11.47 -2.88
CA ASP A 1 10.05 -12.62 -3.45
C ASP A 1 8.94 -12.09 -4.35
N GLU A 2 9.00 -12.39 -5.64
CA GLU A 2 8.08 -11.84 -6.66
C GLU A 2 6.64 -12.31 -6.45
N GLU A 3 6.44 -13.56 -6.01
CA GLU A 3 5.12 -14.12 -5.81
C GLU A 3 4.44 -13.51 -4.56
N MET A 4 5.18 -13.17 -3.51
CA MET A 4 4.65 -12.43 -2.36
C MET A 4 4.10 -11.06 -2.77
N ILE A 5 4.87 -10.29 -3.55
CA ILE A 5 4.46 -8.97 -4.06
C ILE A 5 3.25 -9.12 -4.98
N SER A 6 3.25 -10.11 -5.88
CA SER A 6 2.12 -10.38 -6.78
C SER A 6 0.82 -10.70 -6.02
N LYS A 7 0.90 -11.46 -4.92
CA LYS A 7 -0.26 -11.72 -4.05
C LYS A 7 -0.79 -10.46 -3.38
N ILE A 8 0.10 -9.62 -2.84
CA ILE A 8 -0.30 -8.34 -2.23
C ILE A 8 -0.99 -7.44 -3.25
N VAL A 9 -0.46 -7.35 -4.48
CA VAL A 9 -1.12 -6.60 -5.58
C VAL A 9 -2.51 -7.16 -5.85
N LYS A 10 -2.64 -8.47 -6.02
CA LYS A 10 -3.92 -9.14 -6.27
C LYS A 10 -4.94 -8.82 -5.18
N TYR A 11 -4.58 -9.01 -3.92
CA TYR A 11 -5.47 -8.79 -2.78
C TYR A 11 -5.84 -7.32 -2.60
N THR A 12 -4.88 -6.43 -2.81
CA THR A 12 -5.10 -4.99 -2.78
C THR A 12 -6.09 -4.58 -3.87
N ASN A 13 -5.96 -5.11 -5.09
CA ASN A 13 -6.87 -4.82 -6.20
C ASN A 13 -8.30 -5.35 -5.97
N ILE A 14 -8.46 -6.52 -5.33
CA ILE A 14 -9.79 -7.01 -4.91
C ILE A 14 -10.47 -6.00 -3.99
N TYR A 15 -9.72 -5.42 -3.05
CA TYR A 15 -10.26 -4.43 -2.14
C TYR A 15 -10.51 -3.07 -2.80
N ILE A 16 -9.63 -2.63 -3.70
CA ILE A 16 -9.82 -1.41 -4.50
C ILE A 16 -11.13 -1.50 -5.28
N GLU A 17 -11.38 -2.63 -5.97
CA GLU A 17 -12.61 -2.83 -6.73
C GLU A 17 -13.86 -2.78 -5.82
N LYS A 18 -13.77 -3.37 -4.62
CA LYS A 18 -14.86 -3.31 -3.63
C LYS A 18 -15.24 -1.88 -3.22
N ILE A 19 -14.27 -0.97 -3.11
CA ILE A 19 -14.52 0.42 -2.68
C ILE A 19 -14.66 1.40 -3.85
N ARG A 20 -14.51 0.93 -5.10
CA ARG A 20 -14.44 1.76 -6.31
C ARG A 20 -15.67 2.66 -6.48
N THR A 21 -16.85 2.17 -6.11
CA THR A 21 -18.12 2.91 -6.19
C THR A 21 -18.18 4.14 -5.28
N HIS A 22 -17.28 4.26 -4.30
CA HIS A 22 -17.18 5.43 -3.43
C HIS A 22 -16.38 6.59 -4.05
N PHE A 23 -15.89 6.43 -5.28
CA PHE A 23 -15.09 7.43 -5.98
C PHE A 23 -15.79 7.88 -7.25
N GLU A 24 -15.95 9.19 -7.42
CA GLU A 24 -16.55 9.77 -8.63
C GLU A 24 -15.67 9.57 -9.87
N ARG A 25 -14.35 9.62 -9.67
CA ARG A 25 -13.38 9.52 -10.77
C ARG A 25 -12.67 8.18 -10.71
N GLU A 26 -12.66 7.49 -11.84
CA GLU A 26 -11.97 6.21 -11.99
C GLU A 26 -10.48 6.29 -11.61
N ARG A 27 -9.82 7.41 -11.95
CA ARG A 27 -8.40 7.62 -11.64
C ARG A 27 -8.08 7.61 -10.14
N ASP A 28 -9.04 7.94 -9.29
CA ASP A 28 -8.84 8.04 -7.83
C ASP A 28 -8.91 6.65 -7.16
N SER A 29 -9.47 5.66 -7.86
CA SER A 29 -9.59 4.26 -7.43
C SER A 29 -8.96 3.29 -8.42
N ARG A 30 -7.99 3.75 -9.23
CA ARG A 30 -7.31 2.88 -10.21
C ARG A 30 -6.61 1.70 -9.50
N PRO A 31 -6.61 0.49 -10.10
CA PRO A 31 -5.86 -0.65 -9.58
C PRO A 31 -4.36 -0.33 -9.50
N THR A 32 -3.64 -1.09 -8.68
CA THR A 32 -2.19 -1.03 -8.55
C THR A 32 -1.53 -2.19 -9.30
N ASP A 33 -0.23 -2.10 -9.52
CA ASP A 33 0.58 -3.14 -10.13
C ASP A 33 1.85 -3.41 -9.28
N VAL A 34 2.65 -4.38 -9.71
CA VAL A 34 3.87 -4.78 -9.02
C VAL A 34 4.85 -3.60 -8.89
N ARG A 35 5.01 -2.80 -9.95
CA ARG A 35 5.96 -1.68 -9.96
C ARG A 35 5.52 -0.58 -9.00
N GLU A 36 4.23 -0.25 -8.97
CA GLU A 36 3.68 0.77 -8.07
C GLU A 36 3.73 0.31 -6.61
N LEU A 37 3.53 -0.99 -6.33
CA LEU A 37 3.70 -1.54 -4.99
C LEU A 37 5.18 -1.56 -4.54
N GLU A 38 6.11 -1.91 -5.42
CA GLU A 38 7.55 -1.81 -5.15
C GLU A 38 7.98 -0.36 -4.87
N ALA A 39 7.46 0.59 -5.65
CA ALA A 39 7.67 2.01 -5.42
C ALA A 39 7.12 2.48 -4.06
N LEU A 40 5.93 2.01 -3.67
CA LEU A 40 5.35 2.26 -2.34
C LEU A 40 6.27 1.75 -1.22
N ILE A 41 6.78 0.51 -1.36
CA ILE A 41 7.72 -0.09 -0.41
C ILE A 41 9.03 0.71 -0.36
N GLY A 42 9.56 1.14 -1.51
CA GLY A 42 10.75 1.99 -1.59
C GLY A 42 10.58 3.31 -0.83
N ILE A 43 9.42 3.95 -0.95
CA ILE A 43 9.10 5.17 -0.17
C ILE A 43 9.08 4.87 1.33
N LEU A 44 8.51 3.74 1.76
CA LEU A 44 8.51 3.34 3.17
C LEU A 44 9.94 3.07 3.70
N TYR A 45 10.81 2.47 2.89
CA TYR A 45 12.22 2.30 3.23
C TYR A 45 12.94 3.65 3.40
N ILE A 46 12.75 4.59 2.48
CA ILE A 46 13.32 5.94 2.56
C ILE A 46 12.81 6.65 3.81
N ALA A 47 11.50 6.59 4.08
CA ALA A 47 10.90 7.19 5.27
C ALA A 47 11.52 6.62 6.55
N GLY A 48 11.75 5.31 6.61
CA GLY A 48 12.46 4.65 7.72
C GLY A 48 13.91 5.12 7.86
N ALA A 49 14.66 5.14 6.76
CA ALA A 49 16.07 5.55 6.73
C ALA A 49 16.27 7.00 7.19
N LEU A 50 15.35 7.89 6.85
CA LEU A 50 15.36 9.30 7.26
C LEU A 50 14.91 9.53 8.71
N LYS A 51 14.66 8.45 9.47
CA LYS A 51 14.05 8.48 10.82
C LYS A 51 12.72 9.27 10.81
N GLY A 52 11.99 9.16 9.70
CA GLY A 52 10.75 9.87 9.41
C GLY A 52 9.53 9.33 10.14
N GLY A 53 9.67 8.29 10.97
CA GLY A 53 8.54 7.62 11.64
C GLY A 53 7.69 8.52 12.56
N ARG A 54 8.16 9.73 12.90
CA ARG A 54 7.41 10.76 13.64
C ARG A 54 7.25 12.08 12.87
N ARG A 55 7.80 12.18 11.65
CA ARG A 55 7.68 13.39 10.84
C ARG A 55 6.31 13.42 10.17
N ASN A 56 5.85 14.61 9.86
CA ASN A 56 4.63 14.75 9.10
C ASN A 56 4.87 14.23 7.67
N LEU A 57 3.99 13.36 7.19
CA LEU A 57 4.02 12.86 5.83
C LEU A 57 3.95 14.00 4.80
N PHE A 58 3.27 15.10 5.13
CA PHE A 58 3.20 16.29 4.27
C PHE A 58 4.58 16.90 4.02
N ASP A 59 5.48 16.90 5.01
CA ASP A 59 6.82 17.49 4.88
C ASP A 59 7.64 16.72 3.84
N MET A 60 7.52 15.39 3.79
CA MET A 60 8.24 14.57 2.80
C MET A 60 7.80 14.83 1.36
N TRP A 61 6.58 15.31 1.16
CA TRP A 61 6.00 15.65 -0.15
C TRP A 61 6.07 17.14 -0.48
N ASP A 62 6.68 17.96 0.39
CA ASP A 62 6.82 19.40 0.14
C ASP A 62 7.81 19.66 -1.01
N ASN A 63 7.29 20.11 -2.14
CA ASN A 63 8.06 20.54 -3.29
C ASN A 63 8.15 22.07 -3.41
N THR A 64 7.69 22.82 -2.41
CA THR A 64 7.63 24.29 -2.42
C THR A 64 8.73 24.93 -1.58
N SER A 65 9.01 24.40 -0.39
CA SER A 65 10.00 24.99 0.53
C SER A 65 11.41 24.40 0.38
N GLY A 66 11.59 23.41 -0.49
CA GLY A 66 12.86 22.69 -0.68
C GLY A 66 13.24 21.74 0.48
N THR A 67 12.33 21.50 1.41
CA THR A 67 12.54 20.67 2.61
C THR A 67 12.02 19.24 2.45
N GLY A 68 11.27 18.96 1.38
CA GLY A 68 10.78 17.63 1.07
C GLY A 68 11.85 16.71 0.50
N VAL A 69 11.44 15.47 0.25
CA VAL A 69 12.32 14.43 -0.25
C VAL A 69 12.05 14.25 -1.74
N GLU A 70 12.96 14.72 -2.59
CA GLU A 70 12.79 14.73 -4.04
C GLU A 70 12.37 13.38 -4.62
N LEU A 71 13.07 12.34 -4.18
CA LEU A 71 12.77 10.97 -4.60
C LEU A 71 11.34 10.54 -4.27
N VAL A 72 10.74 11.05 -3.20
CA VAL A 72 9.41 10.65 -2.73
C VAL A 72 8.30 11.29 -3.57
N TYR A 73 8.35 12.61 -3.79
CA TYR A 73 7.30 13.29 -4.54
C TYR A 73 7.38 13.09 -6.05
N VAL A 74 8.55 12.73 -6.60
CA VAL A 74 8.71 12.36 -8.02
C VAL A 74 8.16 10.96 -8.30
N VAL A 75 8.31 10.01 -7.36
CA VAL A 75 7.88 8.61 -7.56
C VAL A 75 6.36 8.47 -7.53
N MET A 76 5.67 9.13 -6.60
CA MET A 76 4.23 8.99 -6.43
C MET A 76 3.64 10.20 -5.73
N SER A 77 2.43 10.62 -6.10
CA SER A 77 1.73 11.71 -5.41
C SER A 77 1.30 11.32 -3.99
N LEU A 78 1.21 12.31 -3.09
CA LEU A 78 0.79 12.10 -1.71
C LEU A 78 -0.59 11.42 -1.60
N ASN A 79 -1.53 11.84 -2.46
CA ASN A 79 -2.87 11.28 -2.49
C ASN A 79 -2.86 9.79 -2.90
N ARG A 80 -2.04 9.44 -3.91
CA ARG A 80 -1.92 8.04 -4.34
C ARG A 80 -1.23 7.19 -3.27
N PHE A 81 -0.18 7.70 -2.63
CA PHE A 81 0.48 7.03 -1.52
C PHE A 81 -0.49 6.73 -0.37
N LYS A 82 -1.26 7.73 0.08
CA LYS A 82 -2.28 7.56 1.13
C LYS A 82 -3.37 6.57 0.71
N PHE A 83 -3.82 6.64 -0.54
CA PHE A 83 -4.82 5.72 -1.07
C PHE A 83 -4.33 4.27 -1.04
N LEU A 84 -3.11 4.00 -1.54
CA LEU A 84 -2.54 2.66 -1.56
C LEU A 84 -2.33 2.13 -0.15
N LEU A 85 -1.78 2.92 0.77
CA LEU A 85 -1.62 2.51 2.18
C LEU A 85 -2.95 2.08 2.81
N ARG A 86 -4.05 2.80 2.54
CA ARG A 86 -5.38 2.45 3.03
C ARG A 86 -5.91 1.15 2.41
N CYS A 87 -5.56 0.91 1.15
CA CYS A 87 -6.08 -0.22 0.37
C CYS A 87 -5.25 -1.49 0.49
N LEU A 88 -4.01 -1.43 0.99
CA LEU A 88 -3.12 -2.60 1.13
C LEU A 88 -3.83 -3.78 1.80
N ARG A 89 -3.83 -4.94 1.16
CA ARG A 89 -4.33 -6.20 1.71
C ARG A 89 -3.31 -7.32 1.54
N PHE A 90 -3.34 -8.24 2.48
CA PHE A 90 -2.39 -9.35 2.60
C PHE A 90 -3.09 -10.71 2.52
N ASP A 91 -4.38 -10.72 2.19
CA ASP A 91 -5.21 -11.91 2.01
C ASP A 91 -6.42 -11.61 1.12
N ASP A 92 -7.12 -12.66 0.67
CA ASP A 92 -8.40 -12.50 -0.01
C ASP A 92 -9.52 -12.19 1.00
N ILE A 93 -9.98 -10.93 0.98
CA ILE A 93 -11.03 -10.45 1.88
C ILE A 93 -12.38 -11.17 1.69
N ARG A 94 -12.61 -11.80 0.52
CA ARG A 94 -13.89 -12.45 0.19
C ARG A 94 -14.11 -13.74 0.97
N SER A 95 -13.03 -14.45 1.31
CA SER A 95 -13.06 -15.70 2.10
C SER A 95 -12.57 -15.51 3.54
N ARG A 96 -12.29 -14.27 3.96
CA ARG A 96 -11.67 -14.00 5.26
C ARG A 96 -12.56 -14.41 6.42
N GLU A 97 -13.86 -14.13 6.37
CA GLU A 97 -14.77 -14.43 7.48
C GLU A 97 -14.86 -15.94 7.76
N GLU A 98 -14.83 -16.78 6.72
CA GLU A 98 -14.80 -18.24 6.87
C GLU A 98 -13.50 -18.70 7.55
N ARG A 99 -12.35 -18.22 7.07
CA ARG A 99 -11.02 -18.57 7.62
C ARG A 99 -10.79 -18.04 9.03
N LYS A 100 -11.43 -16.94 9.41
CA LYS A 100 -11.30 -16.33 10.74
C LYS A 100 -11.84 -17.23 11.85
N SER A 101 -12.75 -18.15 11.53
CA SER A 101 -13.26 -19.13 12.49
C SER A 101 -12.18 -20.11 12.97
N THR A 102 -11.13 -20.35 12.16
CA THR A 102 -10.05 -21.29 12.46
C THR A 102 -8.71 -20.60 12.73
N ASP A 103 -8.44 -19.47 12.08
CA ASP A 103 -7.23 -18.67 12.29
C ASP A 103 -7.53 -17.18 12.47
N ILE A 104 -7.34 -16.67 13.69
CA ILE A 104 -7.52 -15.24 14.00
C ILE A 104 -6.52 -14.34 13.24
N PHE A 105 -5.40 -14.89 12.77
CA PHE A 105 -4.35 -14.19 12.02
C PHE A 105 -4.50 -14.36 10.51
N THR A 106 -5.62 -14.91 10.03
CA THR A 106 -5.85 -15.24 8.62
C THR A 106 -5.66 -14.06 7.65
N ALA A 107 -5.77 -12.81 8.14
CA ALA A 107 -5.62 -11.60 7.34
C ALA A 107 -4.16 -11.32 6.91
N PHE A 108 -3.17 -11.94 7.57
CA PHE A 108 -1.75 -11.76 7.28
C PHE A 108 -0.96 -13.09 7.26
N ARG A 109 -1.59 -14.20 7.67
CA ARG A 109 -1.03 -15.56 7.77
C ARG A 109 -0.16 -15.97 6.58
N GLU A 110 -0.70 -15.87 5.38
CA GLU A 110 -0.03 -16.30 4.15
C GLU A 110 1.27 -15.51 3.90
N ILE A 111 1.26 -14.19 4.12
CA ILE A 111 2.44 -13.35 3.92
C ILE A 111 3.49 -13.62 5.00
N PHE A 112 3.06 -13.84 6.24
CA PHE A 112 3.95 -14.17 7.34
C PHE A 112 4.67 -15.51 7.14
N GLU A 113 3.94 -16.57 6.81
CA GLU A 113 4.51 -17.91 6.56
C GLU A 113 5.47 -17.92 5.38
N LYS A 114 5.26 -17.05 4.40
CA LYS A 114 6.17 -16.91 3.28
C LYS A 114 7.42 -16.08 3.60
N PHE A 115 7.36 -15.25 4.62
CA PHE A 115 8.46 -14.38 5.01
C PHE A 115 9.45 -15.05 5.97
N VAL A 116 8.95 -15.89 6.88
CA VAL A 116 9.73 -16.61 7.91
C VAL A 116 10.30 -17.90 7.34
#